data_AF-A0A3L7TCM7-F1
#
_entry.id   AF-A0A3L7TCM7-F1
#
_cell.length_a   1.000
_cell.length_b   1.000
_cell.length_c   1.000
_cell.angle_alpha   90.00
_cell.angle_beta   90.00
_cell.angle_gamma   90.00
#
_symmetry.space_group_name_H-M   'P 1'
#
loop_
_entity.id
_entity.type
_entity.pdbx_description
1 polymer ?
#
loop_
_entity_poly.entity_id
_entity_poly.type
_entity_poly.pdbx_seq_one_letter_code
_entity_poly.pdbx_strand_id
1 'polypeptide(L)'
;MPGIETASTTTLEHTESFIAQMATIGGGVLNGHIDTHRITWIGHSRGGEGIARAYDRMFDGTFTSPNYVIGDIKLLISIAPTDFLGTNVADPHGVPFMLLYGAADGDVCGCPDSDIPDSFNVFERASGMRQSTYIHGADHNDFNCCGTNDFAGPAGTALGNTEVQDVTKGATLAMIRRVIENDRSTEEFLWRQYESLRPASVAATTTVISEWRPATANVVMIDSFQTNSATTTSSAGELVTFSGIANVIEGVQNDNNLTFTWATTDPFNGATRGRTTDTTRAFAFNWTTASAMTWTVPLASRDFTTCRFVSLRAAQGSRHPNTVALLGDLSFTVVLTDELGVESAVSSNTLAGGVEEPYQRTGYGTGTGWQNAMEAIRVPLSSFIAGATTIDMTRIASISVRVGGTDGSAQGRLVIDDVQVERE
;
A
#
# COMPACT_ATOMS: atom_id res chain seq x y z
N MET A 1 -17.92 -11.38 -21.35
CA MET A 1 -17.07 -10.18 -21.25
C MET A 1 -15.67 -10.56 -21.73
N PRO A 2 -14.94 -9.67 -22.42
CA PRO A 2 -13.53 -9.93 -22.78
C PRO A 2 -12.69 -10.24 -21.52
N GLY A 3 -11.79 -11.21 -21.63
CA GLY A 3 -10.90 -11.64 -20.53
C GLY A 3 -9.63 -10.79 -20.46
N ILE A 4 -8.71 -11.14 -19.54
CA ILE A 4 -7.49 -10.36 -19.28
C ILE A 4 -6.60 -10.28 -20.51
N GLU A 5 -6.45 -11.36 -21.27
CA GLU A 5 -5.63 -11.34 -22.48
C GLU A 5 -6.21 -10.45 -23.59
N THR A 6 -7.54 -10.32 -23.66
CA THR A 6 -8.16 -9.34 -24.57
C THR A 6 -7.92 -7.92 -24.08
N ALA A 7 -8.03 -7.66 -22.78
CA ALA A 7 -7.75 -6.35 -22.21
C ALA A 7 -6.28 -5.94 -22.41
N SER A 8 -5.33 -6.85 -22.17
CA SER A 8 -3.89 -6.62 -22.37
C SER A 8 -3.58 -6.34 -23.84
N THR A 9 -4.10 -7.17 -24.75
CA THR A 9 -3.93 -6.99 -26.20
C THR A 9 -4.51 -5.66 -26.67
N THR A 10 -5.69 -5.29 -26.17
CA THR A 10 -6.32 -4.00 -26.50
C THR A 10 -5.45 -2.83 -26.05
N THR A 11 -4.93 -2.85 -24.81
CA THR A 11 -4.03 -1.81 -24.30
C THR A 11 -2.80 -1.64 -25.20
N LEU A 12 -2.16 -2.76 -25.58
CA LEU A 12 -0.95 -2.76 -26.40
C LEU A 12 -1.22 -2.27 -27.82
N GLU A 13 -2.14 -2.93 -28.53
CA GLU A 13 -2.42 -2.66 -29.94
C GLU A 13 -3.13 -1.31 -30.15
N HIS A 14 -3.97 -0.87 -29.22
CA HIS A 14 -4.58 0.46 -29.32
C HIS A 14 -3.57 1.57 -29.03
N THR A 15 -2.64 1.38 -28.08
CA THR A 15 -1.54 2.34 -27.88
C THR A 15 -0.70 2.45 -29.15
N GLU A 16 -0.31 1.31 -29.73
CA GLU A 16 0.41 1.24 -31.00
C GLU A 16 -0.34 1.96 -32.13
N SER A 17 -1.60 1.59 -32.34
CA SER A 17 -2.43 2.11 -33.42
C SER A 17 -2.70 3.60 -33.24
N PHE A 18 -2.93 4.07 -32.02
CA PHE A 18 -3.13 5.48 -31.73
C PHE A 18 -1.91 6.30 -32.13
N ILE A 19 -0.70 5.85 -31.77
CA ILE A 19 0.56 6.52 -32.13
C ILE A 19 0.77 6.47 -33.65
N ALA A 20 0.58 5.31 -34.28
CA ALA A 20 0.75 5.14 -35.73
C ALA A 20 -0.19 6.03 -36.56
N GLN A 21 -1.38 6.32 -36.03
CA GLN A 21 -2.47 6.99 -36.76
C GLN A 21 -2.70 8.44 -36.33
N MET A 22 -1.83 9.05 -35.51
CA MET A 22 -2.01 10.44 -35.06
C MET A 22 -2.19 11.45 -36.20
N ALA A 23 -1.54 11.20 -37.35
CA ALA A 23 -1.64 12.05 -38.53
C ALA A 23 -3.00 11.97 -39.26
N THR A 24 -3.81 10.94 -38.99
CA THR A 24 -5.10 10.71 -39.67
C THR A 24 -6.30 10.82 -38.73
N ILE A 25 -6.14 10.53 -37.44
CA ILE A 25 -7.20 10.69 -36.44
C ILE A 25 -7.70 12.13 -36.43
N GLY A 26 -9.01 12.32 -36.64
CA GLY A 26 -9.64 13.64 -36.67
C GLY A 26 -9.05 14.59 -37.73
N GLY A 27 -8.48 14.06 -38.81
CA GLY A 27 -7.79 14.86 -39.83
C GLY A 27 -6.39 15.35 -39.41
N GLY A 28 -5.75 14.68 -38.45
CA GLY A 28 -4.41 15.02 -37.97
C GLY A 28 -4.38 16.00 -36.80
N VAL A 29 -5.53 16.23 -36.14
CA VAL A 29 -5.67 17.20 -35.04
C VAL A 29 -4.76 16.90 -33.84
N LEU A 30 -4.32 15.64 -33.68
CA LEU A 30 -3.45 15.21 -32.59
C LEU A 30 -1.96 15.21 -32.98
N ASN A 31 -1.63 15.44 -34.25
CA ASN A 31 -0.26 15.34 -34.73
C ASN A 31 0.64 16.43 -34.11
N GLY A 32 1.73 16.01 -33.45
CA GLY A 32 2.64 16.91 -32.74
C GLY A 32 2.13 17.41 -31.37
N HIS A 33 0.97 16.93 -30.89
CA HIS A 33 0.38 17.31 -29.60
C HIS A 33 0.45 16.23 -28.53
N ILE A 34 0.95 15.04 -28.87
CA ILE A 34 1.07 13.89 -27.97
C ILE A 34 2.56 13.59 -27.74
N ASP A 35 2.94 13.47 -26.48
CA ASP A 35 4.27 13.00 -26.09
C ASP A 35 4.25 11.48 -25.94
N THR A 36 4.79 10.78 -26.92
CA THR A 36 4.80 9.31 -26.98
C THR A 36 5.83 8.68 -26.05
N HIS A 37 6.64 9.47 -25.33
CA HIS A 37 7.64 8.99 -24.37
C HIS A 37 7.20 9.15 -22.90
N ARG A 38 5.97 9.61 -22.68
CA ARG A 38 5.37 9.81 -21.33
C ARG A 38 3.96 9.23 -21.27
N ILE A 39 3.86 7.91 -21.37
CA ILE A 39 2.58 7.19 -21.44
C ILE A 39 2.20 6.67 -20.04
N THR A 40 0.94 6.89 -19.67
CA THR A 40 0.30 6.28 -18.50
C THR A 40 -0.81 5.36 -18.98
N TRP A 41 -0.86 4.12 -18.47
CA TRP A 41 -1.99 3.23 -18.68
C TRP A 41 -2.87 3.18 -17.45
N ILE A 42 -4.18 3.29 -17.66
CA ILE A 42 -5.19 3.23 -16.61
C ILE A 42 -6.19 2.15 -16.98
N GLY A 43 -6.50 1.25 -16.05
CA GLY A 43 -7.42 0.15 -16.28
C GLY A 43 -8.29 -0.13 -15.06
N HIS A 44 -9.55 -0.49 -15.28
CA HIS A 44 -10.52 -0.81 -14.23
C HIS A 44 -10.94 -2.29 -14.27
N SER A 45 -11.11 -2.93 -13.12
CA SER A 45 -11.55 -4.34 -13.02
C SER A 45 -10.57 -5.27 -13.77
N ARG A 46 -11.08 -6.12 -14.66
CA ARG A 46 -10.26 -6.90 -15.61
C ARG A 46 -9.28 -6.06 -16.44
N GLY A 47 -9.63 -4.81 -16.72
CA GLY A 47 -8.73 -3.86 -17.39
C GLY A 47 -7.56 -3.42 -16.51
N GLY A 48 -7.76 -3.34 -15.19
CA GLY A 48 -6.71 -3.02 -14.21
C GLY A 48 -5.65 -4.11 -14.14
N GLU A 49 -6.04 -5.38 -14.22
CA GLU A 49 -5.11 -6.50 -14.41
C GLU A 49 -4.51 -6.50 -15.83
N GLY A 50 -5.34 -6.20 -16.83
CA GLY A 50 -4.97 -6.17 -18.24
C GLY A 50 -3.81 -5.21 -18.53
N ILE A 51 -3.73 -4.05 -17.89
CA ILE A 51 -2.60 -3.13 -18.06
C ILE A 51 -1.30 -3.65 -17.41
N ALA A 52 -1.39 -4.37 -16.29
CA ALA A 52 -0.23 -5.03 -15.67
C ALA A 52 0.26 -6.18 -16.57
N ARG A 53 -0.67 -7.01 -17.08
CA ARG A 53 -0.36 -8.04 -18.08
C ARG A 53 0.22 -7.45 -19.36
N ALA A 54 -0.28 -6.32 -19.84
CA ALA A 54 0.26 -5.66 -21.01
C ALA A 54 1.73 -5.25 -20.80
N TYR A 55 2.03 -4.67 -19.64
CA TYR A 55 3.40 -4.28 -19.29
C TYR A 55 4.32 -5.50 -19.14
N ASP A 56 3.84 -6.56 -18.46
CA ASP A 56 4.54 -7.84 -18.33
C ASP A 56 4.91 -8.45 -19.70
N ARG A 57 3.98 -8.40 -20.67
CA ARG A 57 4.24 -8.85 -22.06
C ARG A 57 5.30 -8.03 -22.80
N MET A 58 5.45 -6.76 -22.47
CA MET A 58 6.55 -5.94 -23.00
C MET A 58 7.87 -6.28 -22.30
N PHE A 59 7.81 -6.60 -21.00
CA PHE A 59 8.97 -6.93 -20.19
C PHE A 59 9.58 -8.29 -20.58
N ASP A 60 8.75 -9.31 -20.80
CA ASP A 60 9.16 -10.65 -21.21
C ASP A 60 9.49 -10.76 -22.72
N GLY A 61 9.18 -9.72 -23.50
CA GLY A 61 9.39 -9.66 -24.95
C GLY A 61 8.35 -10.41 -25.79
N THR A 62 7.24 -10.88 -25.20
CA THR A 62 6.14 -11.53 -25.93
C THR A 62 5.25 -10.54 -26.70
N PHE A 63 5.42 -9.24 -26.45
CA PHE A 63 4.94 -8.16 -27.30
C PHE A 63 6.05 -7.14 -27.57
N THR A 64 6.16 -6.69 -28.82
CA THR A 64 7.06 -5.61 -29.21
C THR A 64 6.32 -4.71 -30.20
N SER A 65 6.26 -3.42 -29.92
CA SER A 65 5.66 -2.44 -30.84
C SER A 65 6.75 -1.77 -31.69
N PRO A 66 6.47 -1.46 -32.97
CA PRO A 66 7.33 -0.58 -33.76
C PRO A 66 7.18 0.91 -33.39
N ASN A 67 6.16 1.29 -32.61
CA ASN A 67 5.79 2.70 -32.40
C ASN A 67 6.07 3.23 -30.98
N TYR A 68 6.37 2.36 -30.02
CA TYR A 68 6.80 2.72 -28.66
C TYR A 68 7.55 1.55 -28.02
N VAL A 69 8.35 1.84 -26.98
CA VAL A 69 9.12 0.86 -26.23
C VAL A 69 8.68 0.81 -24.76
N ILE A 70 9.09 -0.22 -24.02
CA ILE A 70 8.71 -0.38 -22.60
C ILE A 70 9.08 0.84 -21.75
N GLY A 71 10.20 1.49 -22.07
CA GLY A 71 10.66 2.70 -21.41
C GLY A 71 9.75 3.92 -21.61
N ASP A 72 8.85 3.91 -22.58
CA ASP A 72 7.88 5.00 -22.83
C ASP A 72 6.68 4.92 -21.87
N ILE A 73 6.40 3.73 -21.32
CA ILE A 73 5.36 3.50 -20.32
C ILE A 73 5.93 3.86 -18.95
N LYS A 74 5.41 4.94 -18.37
CA LYS A 74 5.96 5.53 -17.14
C LYS A 74 5.17 5.19 -15.89
N LEU A 75 3.88 4.88 -16.04
CA LEU A 75 2.98 4.67 -14.90
C LEU A 75 1.85 3.72 -15.29
N LEU A 76 1.54 2.81 -14.39
CA LEU A 76 0.33 1.98 -14.43
C LEU A 76 -0.60 2.38 -13.28
N ILE A 77 -1.87 2.61 -13.57
CA ILE A 77 -2.91 2.90 -12.57
C ILE A 77 -4.02 1.85 -12.69
N SER A 78 -4.03 0.91 -11.77
CA SER A 78 -5.05 -0.13 -11.70
C SER A 78 -6.15 0.30 -10.74
N ILE A 79 -7.39 0.26 -11.20
CA ILE A 79 -8.60 0.57 -10.43
C ILE A 79 -9.32 -0.75 -10.17
N ALA A 80 -9.44 -1.15 -8.90
CA ALA A 80 -10.06 -2.39 -8.45
C ALA A 80 -9.70 -3.60 -9.37
N PRO A 81 -8.40 -3.85 -9.66
CA PRO A 81 -8.00 -4.90 -10.58
C PRO A 81 -8.42 -6.28 -10.08
N THR A 82 -8.79 -7.14 -11.00
CA THR A 82 -8.85 -8.59 -10.73
C THR A 82 -7.45 -9.19 -10.69
N ASP A 83 -7.36 -10.47 -10.36
CA ASP A 83 -6.16 -11.29 -10.48
C ASP A 83 -6.53 -12.66 -11.10
N PHE A 84 -7.01 -12.72 -12.33
CA PHE A 84 -7.35 -13.99 -12.98
C PHE A 84 -6.12 -14.81 -13.37
N LEU A 85 -5.04 -14.16 -13.81
CA LEU A 85 -3.86 -14.82 -14.34
C LEU A 85 -2.90 -15.29 -13.25
N GLY A 86 -2.90 -14.63 -12.09
CA GLY A 86 -2.09 -14.99 -10.94
C GLY A 86 -0.62 -14.61 -11.05
N THR A 87 0.17 -15.23 -10.18
CA THR A 87 1.58 -14.91 -9.95
C THR A 87 2.44 -15.01 -11.24
N ASN A 88 3.32 -14.04 -11.44
CA ASN A 88 4.29 -13.96 -12.56
C ASN A 88 3.67 -13.86 -13.96
N VAL A 89 2.40 -13.43 -14.10
CA VAL A 89 1.76 -13.24 -15.41
C VAL A 89 1.23 -11.82 -15.59
N ALA A 90 0.71 -11.20 -14.52
CA ALA A 90 0.27 -9.80 -14.52
C ALA A 90 1.10 -8.98 -13.53
N ASP A 91 2.41 -8.92 -13.75
CA ASP A 91 3.36 -8.24 -12.88
C ASP A 91 3.66 -6.80 -13.37
N PRO A 92 3.46 -5.77 -12.54
CA PRO A 92 3.89 -4.41 -12.85
C PRO A 92 5.43 -4.26 -12.97
N HIS A 93 6.22 -5.19 -12.43
CA HIS A 93 7.67 -5.13 -12.34
C HIS A 93 8.14 -3.85 -11.64
N GLY A 94 9.16 -3.17 -12.18
CA GLY A 94 9.77 -1.97 -11.62
C GLY A 94 9.11 -0.65 -12.05
N VAL A 95 8.07 -0.69 -12.89
CA VAL A 95 7.37 0.54 -13.31
C VAL A 95 6.61 1.14 -12.12
N PRO A 96 6.56 2.46 -11.98
CA PRO A 96 5.66 3.09 -11.02
C PRO A 96 4.22 2.56 -11.14
N PHE A 97 3.65 2.15 -10.01
CA PHE A 97 2.34 1.50 -9.96
C PHE A 97 1.41 2.18 -8.95
N MET A 98 0.14 2.34 -9.31
CA MET A 98 -0.89 2.90 -8.45
C MET A 98 -2.09 1.96 -8.38
N LEU A 99 -2.58 1.69 -7.16
CA LEU A 99 -3.82 0.97 -6.90
C LEU A 99 -4.88 1.94 -6.37
N LEU A 100 -6.04 1.99 -7.02
CA LEU A 100 -7.25 2.62 -6.51
C LEU A 100 -8.26 1.53 -6.17
N TYR A 101 -8.74 1.46 -4.93
CA TYR A 101 -9.58 0.34 -4.50
C TYR A 101 -10.58 0.71 -3.40
N GLY A 102 -11.71 0.02 -3.34
CA GLY A 102 -12.81 0.31 -2.44
C GLY A 102 -13.10 -0.83 -1.46
N ALA A 103 -13.27 -0.52 -0.19
CA ALA A 103 -13.53 -1.53 0.84
C ALA A 103 -14.93 -2.15 0.76
N ALA A 104 -15.87 -1.45 0.12
CA ALA A 104 -17.23 -1.89 -0.10
C ALA A 104 -17.46 -2.48 -1.49
N ASP A 105 -16.38 -2.79 -2.23
CA ASP A 105 -16.43 -3.43 -3.54
C ASP A 105 -17.12 -4.81 -3.45
N GLY A 106 -18.28 -4.94 -4.09
CA GLY A 106 -19.07 -6.17 -4.11
C GLY A 106 -18.68 -7.17 -5.20
N ASP A 107 -17.90 -6.77 -6.20
CA ASP A 107 -17.52 -7.58 -7.36
C ASP A 107 -16.10 -8.14 -7.20
N VAL A 108 -15.12 -7.24 -7.09
CA VAL A 108 -13.72 -7.55 -6.81
C VAL A 108 -13.52 -7.39 -5.30
N CYS A 109 -14.16 -8.27 -4.55
CA CYS A 109 -14.38 -8.07 -3.11
C CYS A 109 -13.18 -8.21 -2.18
N GLY A 110 -12.01 -8.67 -2.64
CA GLY A 110 -10.87 -8.92 -1.75
C GLY A 110 -11.16 -10.00 -0.70
N CYS A 111 -12.06 -10.91 -1.06
CA CYS A 111 -12.72 -11.89 -0.21
C CYS A 111 -11.89 -13.19 -0.14
N PRO A 112 -11.86 -13.87 1.01
CA PRO A 112 -10.86 -14.90 1.28
C PRO A 112 -11.10 -16.23 0.55
N ASP A 113 -12.26 -16.41 -0.09
CA ASP A 113 -12.65 -17.66 -0.74
C ASP A 113 -12.09 -17.81 -2.18
N SER A 114 -11.45 -16.77 -2.71
CA SER A 114 -10.85 -16.77 -4.04
C SER A 114 -9.78 -15.69 -4.16
N ASP A 115 -8.63 -16.02 -4.75
CA ASP A 115 -7.57 -15.05 -5.04
C ASP A 115 -7.89 -14.12 -6.24
N ILE A 116 -8.93 -14.42 -7.03
CA ILE A 116 -9.32 -13.64 -8.23
C ILE A 116 -9.79 -12.22 -7.87
N PRO A 117 -10.67 -12.04 -6.86
CA PRO A 117 -11.12 -10.71 -6.43
C PRO A 117 -10.10 -9.94 -5.56
N ASP A 118 -8.83 -10.38 -5.46
CA ASP A 118 -7.84 -9.77 -4.58
C ASP A 118 -6.97 -8.74 -5.32
N SER A 119 -7.44 -7.48 -5.35
CA SER A 119 -6.72 -6.39 -6.01
C SER A 119 -5.32 -6.11 -5.45
N PHE A 120 -5.09 -6.37 -4.16
CA PHE A 120 -3.78 -6.16 -3.54
C PHE A 120 -2.72 -7.13 -4.05
N ASN A 121 -3.09 -8.30 -4.60
CA ASN A 121 -2.10 -9.23 -5.16
C ASN A 121 -1.28 -8.58 -6.30
N VAL A 122 -1.95 -7.86 -7.21
CA VAL A 122 -1.28 -7.13 -8.29
C VAL A 122 -0.41 -6.00 -7.73
N PHE A 123 -0.91 -5.29 -6.72
CA PHE A 123 -0.16 -4.22 -6.05
C PHE A 123 1.10 -4.73 -5.34
N GLU A 124 1.02 -5.87 -4.67
CA GLU A 124 2.15 -6.45 -3.94
C GLU A 124 3.27 -6.96 -4.85
N ARG A 125 2.94 -7.35 -6.09
CA ARG A 125 3.92 -7.76 -7.11
C ARG A 125 4.74 -6.59 -7.66
N ALA A 126 4.21 -5.36 -7.60
CA ALA A 126 4.96 -4.18 -8.00
C ALA A 126 6.25 -4.01 -7.14
N SER A 127 7.41 -4.08 -7.80
CA SER A 127 8.73 -4.02 -7.16
C SER A 127 9.33 -2.60 -7.13
N GLY A 128 8.77 -1.68 -7.93
CA GLY A 128 9.19 -0.29 -8.00
C GLY A 128 8.51 0.63 -6.97
N MET A 129 8.48 1.92 -7.31
CA MET A 129 7.64 2.90 -6.58
C MET A 129 6.18 2.48 -6.71
N ARG A 130 5.46 2.44 -5.59
CA ARG A 130 4.04 2.10 -5.62
C ARG A 130 3.22 2.88 -4.60
N GLN A 131 1.95 3.08 -4.91
CA GLN A 131 1.00 3.79 -4.07
C GLN A 131 -0.37 3.13 -4.12
N SER A 132 -1.06 3.01 -2.98
CA SER A 132 -2.47 2.60 -2.97
C SER A 132 -3.34 3.61 -2.23
N THR A 133 -4.49 3.91 -2.82
CA THR A 133 -5.58 4.67 -2.20
C THR A 133 -6.74 3.71 -2.00
N TYR A 134 -6.97 3.31 -0.76
CA TYR A 134 -8.03 2.38 -0.38
C TYR A 134 -9.13 3.13 0.39
N ILE A 135 -10.36 3.09 -0.12
CA ILE A 135 -11.43 4.01 0.29
C ILE A 135 -12.54 3.21 0.99
N HIS A 136 -12.80 3.54 2.25
CA HIS A 136 -13.93 2.94 2.98
C HIS A 136 -15.25 3.42 2.40
N GLY A 137 -16.19 2.50 2.19
CA GLY A 137 -17.51 2.84 1.65
C GLY A 137 -17.59 3.04 0.14
N ALA A 138 -16.47 2.93 -0.57
CA ALA A 138 -16.45 2.91 -2.04
C ALA A 138 -16.76 1.51 -2.57
N ASP A 139 -17.69 1.44 -3.53
CA ASP A 139 -18.02 0.21 -4.27
C ASP A 139 -17.20 0.06 -5.56
N HIS A 140 -17.38 -1.04 -6.31
CA HIS A 140 -16.59 -1.32 -7.51
C HIS A 140 -16.81 -0.27 -8.61
N ASN A 141 -18.03 0.25 -8.67
CA ASN A 141 -18.55 1.04 -9.77
C ASN A 141 -18.61 2.55 -9.47
N ASP A 142 -18.33 2.94 -8.23
CA ASP A 142 -18.10 4.33 -7.82
C ASP A 142 -16.95 4.98 -8.60
N PHE A 143 -15.97 4.18 -9.00
CA PHE A 143 -14.83 4.62 -9.83
C PHE A 143 -15.18 4.89 -11.30
N ASN A 144 -16.37 4.49 -11.77
CA ASN A 144 -16.83 4.74 -13.14
C ASN A 144 -18.15 5.52 -13.15
N CYS A 145 -18.78 5.72 -14.31
CA CYS A 145 -19.97 6.57 -14.44
C CYS A 145 -21.30 5.81 -14.52
N CYS A 146 -21.29 4.51 -14.79
CA CYS A 146 -22.47 3.81 -15.29
C CYS A 146 -22.57 2.33 -14.91
N GLY A 147 -21.66 1.83 -14.07
CA GLY A 147 -21.75 0.50 -13.51
C GLY A 147 -22.94 0.34 -12.57
N THR A 148 -23.31 -0.92 -12.29
CA THR A 148 -24.39 -1.20 -11.34
C THR A 148 -23.86 -1.01 -9.93
N ASN A 149 -24.61 -0.35 -9.05
CA ASN A 149 -24.23 -0.26 -7.65
C ASN A 149 -24.15 -1.69 -7.06
N ASP A 150 -22.95 -2.07 -6.64
CA ASP A 150 -22.64 -3.35 -6.00
C ASP A 150 -22.11 -3.14 -4.57
N PHE A 151 -22.47 -2.01 -3.97
CA PHE A 151 -22.09 -1.67 -2.61
C PHE A 151 -22.38 -2.82 -1.64
N ALA A 152 -21.31 -3.29 -1.01
CA ALA A 152 -21.33 -4.32 0.00
C ALA A 152 -20.67 -3.79 1.27
N GLY A 153 -21.41 -3.02 2.07
CA GLY A 153 -20.90 -2.45 3.31
C GLY A 153 -22.00 -2.16 4.33
N PRO A 154 -21.65 -1.64 5.52
CA PRO A 154 -22.64 -1.25 6.52
C PRO A 154 -23.61 -0.19 5.98
N ALA A 155 -24.88 -0.29 6.37
CA ALA A 155 -25.90 0.68 5.97
C ALA A 155 -25.48 2.11 6.38
N GLY A 156 -25.60 3.05 5.45
CA GLY A 156 -25.26 4.46 5.67
C GLY A 156 -23.79 4.82 5.46
N THR A 157 -22.94 3.88 5.01
CA THR A 157 -21.51 4.15 4.75
C THR A 157 -21.14 4.23 3.26
N ALA A 158 -22.10 4.06 2.35
CA ALA A 158 -21.87 4.19 0.91
C ALA A 158 -21.50 5.64 0.54
N LEU A 159 -20.38 5.81 -0.17
CA LEU A 159 -19.90 7.14 -0.57
C LEU A 159 -20.51 7.62 -1.90
N GLY A 160 -20.60 6.72 -2.89
CA GLY A 160 -21.07 7.07 -4.23
C GLY A 160 -19.99 7.68 -5.12
N ASN A 161 -20.27 7.72 -6.42
CA ASN A 161 -19.31 8.09 -7.46
C ASN A 161 -18.66 9.47 -7.25
N THR A 162 -19.42 10.49 -6.83
CA THR A 162 -18.89 11.86 -6.72
C THR A 162 -17.73 11.94 -5.73
N GLU A 163 -17.92 11.42 -4.53
CA GLU A 163 -16.93 11.48 -3.45
C GLU A 163 -15.70 10.63 -3.79
N VAL A 164 -15.93 9.38 -4.24
CA VAL A 164 -14.85 8.45 -4.63
C VAL A 164 -14.02 9.01 -5.80
N GLN A 165 -14.66 9.66 -6.77
CA GLN A 165 -13.95 10.26 -7.89
C GLN A 165 -13.15 11.51 -7.49
N ASP A 166 -13.60 12.27 -6.50
CA ASP A 166 -12.85 13.42 -6.00
C ASP A 166 -11.59 13.00 -5.23
N VAL A 167 -11.70 11.95 -4.41
CA VAL A 167 -10.54 11.30 -3.76
C VAL A 167 -9.53 10.84 -4.82
N THR A 168 -10.00 10.04 -5.78
CA THR A 168 -9.13 9.38 -6.75
C THR A 168 -8.52 10.34 -7.77
N LYS A 169 -9.23 11.40 -8.18
CA LYS A 169 -8.65 12.46 -9.04
C LYS A 169 -7.51 13.18 -8.34
N GLY A 170 -7.65 13.48 -7.05
CA GLY A 170 -6.59 14.11 -6.25
C GLY A 170 -5.33 13.24 -6.19
N ALA A 171 -5.49 11.98 -5.80
CA ALA A 171 -4.37 11.03 -5.73
C ALA A 171 -3.75 10.75 -7.10
N THR A 172 -4.57 10.55 -8.14
CA THR A 172 -4.12 10.29 -9.52
C THR A 172 -3.32 11.47 -10.07
N LEU A 173 -3.79 12.70 -9.87
CA LEU A 173 -3.06 13.89 -10.29
C LEU A 173 -1.70 13.99 -9.58
N ALA A 174 -1.66 13.74 -8.28
CA ALA A 174 -0.41 13.75 -7.51
C ALA A 174 0.57 12.68 -8.00
N MET A 175 0.10 11.47 -8.31
CA MET A 175 0.93 10.38 -8.82
C MET A 175 1.45 10.68 -10.23
N ILE A 176 0.59 11.18 -11.13
CA ILE A 176 0.99 11.59 -12.48
C ILE A 176 2.04 12.69 -12.41
N ARG A 177 1.84 13.74 -11.61
CA ARG A 177 2.84 14.79 -11.42
C ARG A 177 4.16 14.25 -10.89
N ARG A 178 4.10 13.37 -9.89
CA ARG A 178 5.28 12.76 -9.31
C ARG A 178 6.09 11.95 -10.32
N VAL A 179 5.43 11.20 -11.20
CA VAL A 179 6.09 10.24 -12.10
C VAL A 179 6.41 10.85 -13.47
N ILE A 180 5.46 11.58 -14.06
CA ILE A 180 5.55 12.12 -15.42
C ILE A 180 6.31 13.45 -15.47
N GLU A 181 6.10 14.30 -14.46
CA GLU A 181 6.71 15.64 -14.38
C GLU A 181 7.91 15.67 -13.43
N ASN A 182 8.14 14.59 -12.66
CA ASN A 182 9.09 14.55 -11.55
C ASN A 182 8.87 15.67 -10.52
N ASP A 183 7.60 16.06 -10.33
CA ASP A 183 7.20 17.12 -9.41
C ASP A 183 6.86 16.53 -8.03
N ARG A 184 7.60 16.94 -7.00
CA ARG A 184 7.39 16.50 -5.62
C ARG A 184 6.40 17.38 -4.84
N SER A 185 5.93 18.49 -5.41
CA SER A 185 5.10 19.49 -4.71
C SER A 185 3.75 18.93 -4.23
N THR A 186 3.24 17.90 -4.90
CA THR A 186 1.99 17.20 -4.55
C THR A 186 2.22 15.81 -3.97
N GLU A 187 3.47 15.37 -3.79
CA GLU A 187 3.81 14.01 -3.33
C GLU A 187 3.17 13.72 -1.96
N GLU A 188 2.98 14.73 -1.12
CA GLU A 188 2.34 14.59 0.19
C GLU A 188 0.91 14.02 0.14
N PHE A 189 0.16 14.24 -0.94
CA PHE A 189 -1.18 13.66 -1.13
C PHE A 189 -1.15 12.13 -1.37
N LEU A 190 0.03 11.54 -1.55
CA LEU A 190 0.20 10.11 -1.83
C LEU A 190 0.47 9.29 -0.57
N TRP A 191 0.85 9.93 0.54
CA TRP A 191 1.37 9.21 1.71
C TRP A 191 1.03 9.84 3.06
N ARG A 192 0.63 11.12 3.12
CA ARG A 192 0.18 11.69 4.40
C ARG A 192 -1.14 11.05 4.79
N GLN A 193 -1.31 10.92 6.10
CA GLN A 193 -2.58 10.57 6.73
C GLN A 193 -3.68 11.49 6.18
N TYR A 194 -4.77 10.90 5.71
CA TYR A 194 -5.77 11.61 4.91
C TYR A 194 -6.56 12.64 5.74
N GLU A 195 -6.65 12.38 7.03
CA GLU A 195 -7.18 13.22 8.09
C GLU A 195 -6.37 14.54 8.18
N SER A 196 -5.07 14.46 7.90
CA SER A 196 -4.11 15.58 7.89
C SER A 196 -4.13 16.37 6.59
N LEU A 197 -4.19 15.67 5.44
CA LEU A 197 -4.13 16.28 4.12
C LEU A 197 -5.03 15.52 3.14
N ARG A 198 -6.04 16.21 2.63
CA ARG A 198 -6.97 15.71 1.61
C ARG A 198 -7.39 16.81 0.63
N PRO A 199 -7.90 16.47 -0.56
CA PRO A 199 -8.52 17.44 -1.44
C PRO A 199 -9.67 18.17 -0.73
N ALA A 200 -9.78 19.49 -0.93
CA ALA A 200 -10.79 20.30 -0.24
C ALA A 200 -12.24 19.96 -0.63
N SER A 201 -12.45 19.26 -1.75
CA SER A 201 -13.77 18.81 -2.19
C SER A 201 -14.24 17.51 -1.51
N VAL A 202 -13.35 16.82 -0.79
CA VAL A 202 -13.64 15.55 -0.11
C VAL A 202 -14.08 15.81 1.33
N ALA A 203 -15.14 15.15 1.76
CA ALA A 203 -15.67 15.24 3.10
C ALA A 203 -14.65 14.80 4.16
N ALA A 204 -14.66 15.48 5.32
CA ALA A 204 -13.79 15.14 6.44
C ALA A 204 -14.09 13.77 7.08
N THR A 205 -15.26 13.20 6.78
CA THR A 205 -15.70 11.89 7.25
C THR A 205 -15.30 10.75 6.32
N THR A 206 -14.67 11.05 5.18
CA THR A 206 -14.24 10.05 4.21
C THR A 206 -12.92 9.46 4.67
N THR A 207 -12.95 8.21 5.12
CA THR A 207 -11.75 7.46 5.51
C THR A 207 -11.04 6.91 4.27
N VAL A 208 -9.77 7.25 4.13
CA VAL A 208 -8.91 6.82 3.02
C VAL A 208 -7.58 6.35 3.57
N ILE A 209 -7.27 5.10 3.30
CA ILE A 209 -6.03 4.47 3.71
C ILE A 209 -5.02 4.63 2.57
N SER A 210 -3.89 5.28 2.87
CA SER A 210 -2.84 5.57 1.90
C SER A 210 -1.61 4.71 2.20
N GLU A 211 -1.26 3.87 1.24
CA GLU A 211 0.01 3.14 1.25
C GLU A 211 0.98 3.75 0.24
N TRP A 212 2.24 3.87 0.63
CA TRP A 212 3.29 4.46 -0.20
C TRP A 212 4.61 3.73 -0.03
N ARG A 213 5.20 3.38 -1.16
CA ARG A 213 6.59 2.92 -1.26
C ARG A 213 7.32 3.83 -2.24
N PRO A 214 8.33 4.60 -1.78
CA PRO A 214 9.15 5.41 -2.68
C PRO A 214 10.01 4.52 -3.59
N ALA A 215 10.71 5.14 -4.55
CA ALA A 215 11.66 4.41 -5.40
C ALA A 215 12.72 3.71 -4.54
N THR A 216 13.01 2.44 -4.85
CA THR A 216 13.93 1.59 -4.09
C THR A 216 15.33 2.18 -3.94
N ALA A 217 15.79 2.97 -4.91
CA ALA A 217 17.07 3.67 -4.86
C ALA A 217 17.20 4.68 -3.69
N ASN A 218 16.06 5.14 -3.16
CA ASN A 218 16.02 6.13 -2.09
C ASN A 218 15.82 5.50 -0.71
N VAL A 219 15.83 4.17 -0.59
CA VAL A 219 15.47 3.47 0.63
C VAL A 219 16.63 2.64 1.16
N VAL A 220 16.87 2.75 2.46
CA VAL A 220 17.63 1.77 3.23
C VAL A 220 16.62 0.86 3.93
N MET A 221 16.49 -0.38 3.44
CA MET A 221 15.60 -1.36 4.03
C MET A 221 16.23 -1.93 5.30
N ILE A 222 15.54 -1.82 6.44
CA ILE A 222 15.95 -2.44 7.71
C ILE A 222 15.32 -3.82 7.81
N ASP A 223 14.02 -3.90 7.54
CA ASP A 223 13.30 -5.15 7.53
C ASP A 223 12.13 -5.10 6.56
N SER A 224 12.25 -5.86 5.46
CA SER A 224 11.12 -6.08 4.57
C SER A 224 10.41 -7.38 4.89
N PHE A 225 10.81 -8.22 5.86
CA PHE A 225 10.19 -9.55 6.12
C PHE A 225 10.10 -10.54 4.93
N GLN A 226 10.67 -10.16 3.78
CA GLN A 226 10.67 -10.93 2.53
C GLN A 226 11.82 -11.95 2.51
N THR A 227 12.80 -11.78 3.42
CA THR A 227 13.99 -12.62 3.57
C THR A 227 14.30 -12.82 5.06
N ASN A 228 15.16 -13.79 5.39
CA ASN A 228 15.52 -14.11 6.78
C ASN A 228 14.30 -14.38 7.67
N SER A 229 13.47 -15.35 7.31
CA SER A 229 12.14 -15.57 7.93
C SER A 229 12.11 -16.00 9.42
N ALA A 230 13.25 -15.97 10.09
CA ALA A 230 13.31 -16.12 11.54
C ALA A 230 12.83 -14.82 12.18
N THR A 231 11.83 -14.89 13.06
CA THR A 231 11.22 -13.71 13.68
C THR A 231 12.20 -12.81 14.44
N THR A 232 13.35 -13.33 14.86
CA THR A 232 14.39 -12.57 15.58
C THR A 232 15.49 -12.02 14.67
N THR A 233 15.32 -12.03 13.35
CA THR A 233 16.33 -11.59 12.39
C THR A 233 15.68 -10.78 11.29
N SER A 234 16.16 -9.56 11.07
CA SER A 234 15.61 -8.68 10.03
C SER A 234 16.07 -9.11 8.64
N SER A 235 15.39 -8.62 7.59
CA SER A 235 15.86 -8.77 6.21
C SER A 235 17.25 -8.17 5.97
N ALA A 236 17.66 -7.16 6.75
CA ALA A 236 19.04 -6.64 6.72
C ALA A 236 20.06 -7.54 7.43
N GLY A 237 19.63 -8.66 8.03
CA GLY A 237 20.49 -9.65 8.70
C GLY A 237 20.80 -9.34 10.16
N GLU A 238 20.14 -8.34 10.73
CA GLU A 238 20.42 -7.85 12.09
C GLU A 238 19.41 -8.39 13.11
N LEU A 239 19.73 -8.25 14.40
CA LEU A 239 18.88 -8.75 15.49
C LEU A 239 17.57 -7.95 15.62
N VAL A 240 16.47 -8.69 15.75
CA VAL A 240 15.16 -8.16 16.16
C VAL A 240 14.84 -8.69 17.56
N THR A 241 14.47 -7.78 18.47
CA THR A 241 14.15 -8.11 19.87
C THR A 241 12.74 -7.68 20.26
N PHE A 242 12.19 -8.37 21.25
CA PHE A 242 10.81 -8.24 21.69
C PHE A 242 10.74 -8.03 23.19
N SER A 243 9.88 -7.13 23.63
CA SER A 243 9.53 -6.92 25.03
C SER A 243 8.01 -6.93 25.17
N GLY A 244 7.43 -7.93 25.85
CA GLY A 244 6.01 -7.97 26.19
C GLY A 244 5.01 -8.28 25.07
N ILE A 245 5.40 -8.24 23.78
CA ILE A 245 4.52 -8.62 22.68
C ILE A 245 4.24 -10.13 22.64
N ALA A 246 3.07 -10.52 22.14
CA ALA A 246 2.60 -11.91 22.07
C ALA A 246 2.18 -12.31 20.64
N ASN A 247 2.09 -13.63 20.41
CA ASN A 247 1.74 -14.27 19.13
C ASN A 247 2.50 -13.68 17.93
N VAL A 248 3.81 -13.56 18.13
CA VAL A 248 4.79 -13.13 17.14
C VAL A 248 4.88 -14.15 16.03
N ILE A 249 4.67 -13.70 14.79
CA ILE A 249 4.73 -14.55 13.61
C ILE A 249 5.08 -13.73 12.38
N GLU A 250 5.92 -14.32 11.54
CA GLU A 250 6.16 -13.85 10.17
C GLU A 250 5.59 -14.89 9.20
N GLY A 251 4.78 -14.43 8.24
CA GLY A 251 4.06 -15.31 7.33
C GLY A 251 3.65 -14.60 6.06
N VAL A 252 3.14 -15.38 5.11
CA VAL A 252 2.57 -14.87 3.87
C VAL A 252 1.32 -14.05 4.19
N GLN A 253 1.11 -12.94 3.48
CA GLN A 253 -0.05 -12.06 3.67
C GLN A 253 -1.30 -12.62 2.98
N ASN A 254 -1.69 -13.84 3.36
CA ASN A 254 -2.86 -14.55 2.86
C ASN A 254 -3.73 -15.08 4.00
N ASP A 255 -5.04 -15.15 3.76
CA ASP A 255 -6.02 -15.80 4.62
C ASP A 255 -5.97 -17.31 4.35
N ASN A 256 -5.89 -18.12 5.40
CA ASN A 256 -5.55 -19.53 5.26
C ASN A 256 -6.77 -20.46 5.35
N ASN A 257 -7.99 -19.93 5.54
CA ASN A 257 -9.16 -20.75 5.84
C ASN A 257 -10.45 -20.32 5.11
N LEU A 258 -10.34 -19.47 4.09
CA LEU A 258 -11.45 -18.99 3.25
C LEU A 258 -12.52 -18.21 4.04
N THR A 259 -12.20 -17.72 5.23
CA THR A 259 -13.13 -16.97 6.07
C THR A 259 -12.39 -15.94 6.91
N PHE A 260 -12.94 -14.73 6.99
CA PHE A 260 -12.45 -13.70 7.92
C PHE A 260 -12.83 -13.98 9.39
N THR A 261 -13.39 -15.15 9.71
CA THR A 261 -13.64 -15.53 11.10
C THR A 261 -12.31 -15.74 11.80
N TRP A 262 -11.99 -14.86 12.75
CA TRP A 262 -10.76 -14.97 13.53
C TRP A 262 -10.58 -16.36 14.12
N ALA A 263 -9.42 -16.95 13.85
CA ALA A 263 -8.96 -18.20 14.43
C ALA A 263 -7.47 -18.06 14.81
N THR A 264 -7.08 -18.59 15.97
CA THR A 264 -5.66 -18.58 16.38
C THR A 264 -4.75 -19.40 15.47
N THR A 265 -5.32 -20.33 14.70
CA THR A 265 -4.62 -21.11 13.66
C THR A 265 -4.42 -20.34 12.36
N ASP A 266 -5.05 -19.17 12.21
CA ASP A 266 -4.86 -18.27 11.07
C ASP A 266 -4.35 -16.88 11.51
N PRO A 267 -3.04 -16.75 11.74
CA PRO A 267 -2.44 -15.54 12.29
C PRO A 267 -2.54 -14.28 11.39
N PHE A 268 -2.81 -14.47 10.10
CA PHE A 268 -2.98 -13.43 9.09
C PHE A 268 -4.43 -13.31 8.61
N ASN A 269 -5.41 -13.75 9.42
CA ASN A 269 -6.84 -13.57 9.16
C ASN A 269 -7.16 -12.18 8.60
N GLY A 270 -7.87 -12.13 7.47
CA GLY A 270 -8.17 -10.87 6.77
C GLY A 270 -7.08 -10.34 5.83
N ALA A 271 -5.94 -11.02 5.70
CA ALA A 271 -4.93 -10.65 4.71
C ALA A 271 -5.29 -11.24 3.34
N THR A 272 -5.58 -10.40 2.35
CA THR A 272 -5.78 -10.81 0.95
C THR A 272 -4.84 -10.01 0.05
N ARG A 273 -3.55 -10.16 0.32
CA ARG A 273 -2.47 -9.37 -0.31
C ARG A 273 -1.42 -10.25 -1.00
N GLY A 274 -1.47 -11.56 -0.83
CA GLY A 274 -0.69 -12.48 -1.62
C GLY A 274 -1.41 -13.81 -1.78
N ARG A 275 -1.16 -14.47 -2.91
CA ARG A 275 -1.51 -15.89 -3.07
C ARG A 275 -0.55 -16.76 -2.30
N THR A 276 -0.92 -18.03 -2.17
CA THR A 276 0.01 -19.08 -1.73
C THR A 276 1.25 -19.23 -2.63
N THR A 277 1.17 -18.79 -3.89
CA THR A 277 2.28 -18.77 -4.85
C THR A 277 3.06 -17.45 -4.87
N ASP A 278 2.55 -16.39 -4.25
CA ASP A 278 3.26 -15.13 -4.09
C ASP A 278 4.21 -15.21 -2.87
N THR A 279 5.20 -14.32 -2.83
CA THR A 279 6.22 -14.30 -1.77
C THR A 279 6.02 -13.16 -0.77
N THR A 280 4.90 -12.44 -0.84
CA THR A 280 4.62 -11.29 0.00
C THR A 280 4.40 -11.74 1.44
N ARG A 281 5.27 -11.30 2.34
CA ARG A 281 5.22 -11.64 3.75
C ARG A 281 5.01 -10.38 4.58
N ALA A 282 4.69 -10.57 5.85
CA ALA A 282 4.68 -9.51 6.86
C ALA A 282 4.90 -10.13 8.23
N PHE A 283 5.00 -9.27 9.23
CA PHE A 283 5.14 -9.64 10.61
C PHE A 283 3.90 -9.23 11.40
N ALA A 284 3.38 -10.11 12.24
CA ALA A 284 2.20 -9.81 13.02
C ALA A 284 2.40 -10.14 14.51
N PHE A 285 1.96 -9.24 15.37
CA PHE A 285 2.01 -9.39 16.83
C PHE A 285 0.81 -8.69 17.48
N ASN A 286 0.50 -9.05 18.73
CA ASN A 286 -0.50 -8.36 19.53
C ASN A 286 0.03 -8.03 20.91
N TRP A 287 -0.65 -7.08 21.56
CA TRP A 287 -0.36 -6.66 22.92
C TRP A 287 -1.64 -6.36 23.69
N THR A 288 -1.53 -6.39 25.01
CA THR A 288 -2.53 -5.91 25.98
C THR A 288 -1.88 -5.10 27.11
N THR A 289 -0.56 -4.93 27.06
CA THR A 289 0.28 -4.21 28.03
C THR A 289 1.38 -3.46 27.28
N ALA A 290 2.07 -2.56 27.97
CA ALA A 290 3.25 -1.87 27.43
C ALA A 290 4.26 -2.88 26.86
N SER A 291 4.59 -2.75 25.59
CA SER A 291 5.38 -3.70 24.82
C SER A 291 6.18 -3.00 23.72
N ALA A 292 7.20 -3.67 23.18
CA ALA A 292 8.03 -3.13 22.11
C ALA A 292 8.56 -4.22 21.16
N MET A 293 8.76 -3.84 19.91
CA MET A 293 9.55 -4.55 18.91
C MET A 293 10.70 -3.63 18.48
N THR A 294 11.93 -4.14 18.46
CA THR A 294 13.13 -3.34 18.20
C THR A 294 14.02 -4.01 17.16
N TRP A 295 14.35 -3.25 16.11
CA TRP A 295 15.28 -3.64 15.06
C TRP A 295 16.64 -2.99 15.33
N THR A 296 17.69 -3.79 15.28
CA THR A 296 19.06 -3.29 15.25
C THR A 296 19.36 -2.70 13.87
N VAL A 297 19.91 -1.49 13.83
CA VAL A 297 20.33 -0.85 12.57
C VAL A 297 21.73 -1.35 12.19
N PRO A 298 21.92 -1.87 10.95
CA PRO A 298 23.23 -2.32 10.47
C PRO A 298 24.27 -1.20 10.57
N LEU A 299 25.51 -1.55 10.92
CA LEU A 299 26.58 -0.56 11.14
C LEU A 299 26.77 0.39 9.95
N ALA A 300 26.66 -0.13 8.72
CA ALA A 300 26.81 0.65 7.49
C ALA A 300 25.66 1.65 7.21
N SER A 301 24.57 1.56 7.98
CA SER A 301 23.33 2.30 7.78
C SER A 301 23.00 3.24 8.95
N ARG A 302 23.86 3.39 9.95
CA ARG A 302 23.56 4.16 11.18
C ARG A 302 23.53 5.68 11.02
N ASP A 303 24.06 6.18 9.91
CA ASP A 303 24.03 7.61 9.62
C ASP A 303 22.70 8.01 8.96
N PHE A 304 21.84 8.63 9.76
CA PHE A 304 20.53 9.11 9.36
C PHE A 304 20.55 10.61 9.02
N THR A 305 21.72 11.28 9.00
CA THR A 305 21.78 12.75 8.81
C THR A 305 21.31 13.22 7.43
N THR A 306 21.42 12.39 6.40
CA THR A 306 20.94 12.67 5.04
C THR A 306 19.60 12.01 4.74
N CYS A 307 18.92 11.49 5.75
CA CYS A 307 17.64 10.81 5.61
C CYS A 307 16.49 11.76 5.96
N ARG A 308 15.32 11.50 5.39
CA ARG A 308 14.11 12.31 5.57
C ARG A 308 13.09 11.66 6.48
N PHE A 309 12.93 10.34 6.38
CA PHE A 309 11.90 9.62 7.10
C PHE A 309 12.42 8.30 7.64
N VAL A 310 11.91 7.93 8.81
CA VAL A 310 11.79 6.52 9.19
C VAL A 310 10.35 6.14 8.88
N SER A 311 10.16 5.05 8.18
CA SER A 311 8.83 4.60 7.78
C SER A 311 8.64 3.11 7.97
N LEU A 312 7.39 2.72 8.13
CA LEU A 312 6.92 1.35 8.09
C LEU A 312 5.54 1.35 7.44
N ARG A 313 5.11 0.20 6.91
CA ARG A 313 3.69 -0.02 6.60
C ARG A 313 3.04 -0.87 7.67
N ALA A 314 1.82 -0.53 8.05
CA ALA A 314 1.08 -1.26 9.08
C ALA A 314 -0.40 -1.38 8.76
N ALA A 315 -1.01 -2.47 9.23
CA ALA A 315 -2.45 -2.70 9.22
C ALA A 315 -2.90 -3.22 10.59
N GLN A 316 -4.17 -3.03 10.92
CA GLN A 316 -4.77 -3.76 12.03
C GLN A 316 -5.18 -5.17 11.58
N GLY A 317 -5.01 -6.16 12.47
CA GLY A 317 -5.49 -7.53 12.21
C GLY A 317 -7.02 -7.59 12.25
N SER A 318 -7.64 -7.88 11.11
CA SER A 318 -9.10 -7.91 10.95
C SER A 318 -9.75 -8.94 11.86
N ARG A 319 -10.82 -8.52 12.55
CA ARG A 319 -11.64 -9.32 13.49
C ARG A 319 -10.89 -9.95 14.66
N HIS A 320 -9.60 -9.63 14.86
CA HIS A 320 -8.84 -10.11 16.00
C HIS A 320 -9.46 -9.59 17.32
N PRO A 321 -9.53 -10.37 18.41
CA PRO A 321 -10.15 -9.94 19.67
C PRO A 321 -9.60 -8.62 20.21
N ASN A 322 -8.28 -8.40 20.16
CA ASN A 322 -7.67 -7.15 20.61
C ASN A 322 -7.97 -5.96 19.68
N THR A 323 -8.24 -6.19 18.39
CA THR A 323 -8.67 -5.15 17.45
C THR A 323 -10.12 -4.76 17.74
N VAL A 324 -11.01 -5.76 17.82
CA VAL A 324 -12.44 -5.54 18.08
C VAL A 324 -12.69 -4.91 19.45
N ALA A 325 -11.87 -5.24 20.45
CA ALA A 325 -12.01 -4.71 21.80
C ALA A 325 -11.60 -3.24 21.94
N LEU A 326 -10.90 -2.66 20.97
CA LEU A 326 -10.59 -1.24 20.89
C LEU A 326 -10.74 -0.76 19.43
N LEU A 327 -11.99 -0.81 18.96
CA LEU A 327 -12.34 -0.45 17.59
C LEU A 327 -12.13 1.07 17.37
N GLY A 328 -11.13 1.40 16.57
CA GLY A 328 -10.68 2.74 16.19
C GLY A 328 -9.21 2.69 15.76
N ASP A 329 -8.65 3.84 15.39
CA ASP A 329 -7.25 3.94 14.96
C ASP A 329 -6.30 3.44 16.07
N LEU A 330 -5.37 2.55 15.70
CA LEU A 330 -4.31 2.13 16.59
C LEU A 330 -3.16 3.12 16.55
N SER A 331 -2.78 3.64 17.71
CA SER A 331 -1.61 4.49 17.86
C SER A 331 -0.45 3.75 18.49
N PHE A 332 0.76 4.16 18.14
CA PHE A 332 2.01 3.63 18.66
C PHE A 332 3.09 4.72 18.67
N THR A 333 4.26 4.42 19.22
CA THR A 333 5.40 5.34 19.28
C THR A 333 6.60 4.75 18.57
N VAL A 334 7.18 5.51 17.63
CA VAL A 334 8.45 5.18 17.00
C VAL A 334 9.56 5.79 17.83
N VAL A 335 10.57 4.99 18.18
CA VAL A 335 11.72 5.42 18.97
C VAL A 335 13.01 5.14 18.21
N LEU A 336 13.87 6.15 18.14
CA LEU A 336 15.26 6.00 17.70
C LEU A 336 16.15 6.00 18.93
N THR A 337 17.14 5.10 18.93
CA THR A 337 18.17 5.04 19.97
C THR A 337 19.55 5.12 19.31
N ASP A 338 20.40 6.03 19.76
CA ASP A 338 21.79 6.11 19.29
C ASP A 338 22.72 5.12 20.01
N GLU A 339 23.97 5.01 19.54
CA GLU A 339 24.99 4.14 20.13
C GLU A 339 25.36 4.49 21.59
N LEU A 340 25.00 5.68 22.07
CA LEU A 340 25.19 6.10 23.46
C LEU A 340 23.96 5.79 24.33
N GLY A 341 22.91 5.22 23.76
CA GLY A 341 21.66 4.90 24.45
C GLY A 341 20.72 6.10 24.61
N VAL A 342 20.96 7.21 23.91
CA VAL A 342 20.05 8.36 23.92
C VAL A 342 18.85 8.03 23.04
N GLU A 343 17.66 8.19 23.60
CA GLU A 343 16.40 7.97 22.89
C GLU A 343 15.76 9.27 22.44
N SER A 344 15.12 9.23 21.28
CA SER A 344 14.13 10.21 20.87
C SER A 344 12.90 9.48 20.34
N ALA A 345 11.71 9.94 20.73
CA ALA A 345 10.45 9.24 20.54
C ALA A 345 9.42 10.15 19.88
N VAL A 346 8.72 9.63 18.87
CA VAL A 346 7.66 10.33 18.16
C VAL A 346 6.42 9.42 18.13
N SER A 347 5.32 9.92 18.71
CA SER A 347 4.03 9.23 18.67
C SER A 347 3.39 9.37 17.30
N SER A 348 2.80 8.28 16.78
CA SER A 348 2.04 8.28 15.53
C SER A 348 0.92 9.30 15.53
N ASN A 349 0.30 9.57 16.69
CA ASN A 349 -0.74 10.59 16.85
C ASN A 349 -0.32 12.00 16.41
N THR A 350 0.99 12.29 16.40
CA THR A 350 1.51 13.60 15.94
C THR A 350 1.45 13.75 14.40
N LEU A 351 1.27 12.65 13.67
CA LEU A 351 1.08 12.62 12.22
C LEU A 351 -0.38 12.87 11.81
N ALA A 352 -1.24 13.16 12.80
CA ALA A 352 -2.68 13.36 12.64
C ALA A 352 -3.45 12.11 12.16
N GLY A 353 -2.89 10.92 12.36
CA GLY A 353 -3.55 9.62 12.12
C GLY A 353 -2.77 8.47 12.77
N GLY A 354 -3.48 7.36 13.04
CA GLY A 354 -2.92 6.11 13.55
C GLY A 354 -2.79 5.06 12.45
N VAL A 355 -2.95 3.78 12.81
CA VAL A 355 -3.27 2.72 11.87
C VAL A 355 -4.77 2.56 11.83
N GLU A 356 -5.40 2.81 10.69
CA GLU A 356 -6.84 2.84 10.51
C GLU A 356 -7.52 1.53 10.85
N GLU A 357 -8.74 1.62 11.38
CA GLU A 357 -9.51 0.43 11.70
C GLU A 357 -9.98 -0.31 10.44
N PRO A 358 -10.09 -1.65 10.45
CA PRO A 358 -10.61 -2.37 9.28
C PRO A 358 -12.05 -1.91 8.97
N TYR A 359 -12.37 -1.72 7.69
CA TYR A 359 -13.74 -1.39 7.28
C TYR A 359 -14.75 -2.40 7.84
N GLN A 360 -15.79 -1.92 8.53
CA GLN A 360 -16.71 -2.76 9.32
C GLN A 360 -17.73 -3.56 8.49
N ARG A 361 -17.32 -4.06 7.32
CA ARG A 361 -18.10 -4.93 6.45
C ARG A 361 -18.28 -6.33 7.05
N THR A 362 -19.44 -6.94 6.76
CA THR A 362 -19.77 -8.33 7.12
C THR A 362 -19.68 -9.24 5.89
N GLY A 363 -19.77 -10.56 6.12
CA GLY A 363 -19.62 -11.58 5.06
C GLY A 363 -18.40 -12.46 5.30
N TYR A 364 -18.36 -13.59 4.59
CA TYR A 364 -17.28 -14.59 4.64
C TYR A 364 -16.84 -14.96 6.07
N GLY A 365 -17.79 -15.17 6.98
CA GLY A 365 -17.49 -15.53 8.37
C GLY A 365 -18.32 -14.77 9.40
N THR A 366 -17.97 -14.97 10.67
CA THR A 366 -18.57 -14.27 11.81
C THR A 366 -17.80 -12.99 12.15
N GLY A 367 -18.51 -11.96 12.65
CA GLY A 367 -17.94 -10.66 13.01
C GLY A 367 -17.98 -9.60 11.90
N THR A 368 -17.41 -8.43 12.20
CA THR A 368 -17.26 -7.28 11.30
C THR A 368 -15.78 -6.90 11.16
N GLY A 369 -15.41 -6.38 10.00
CA GLY A 369 -14.01 -6.12 9.62
C GLY A 369 -13.70 -6.85 8.30
N TRP A 370 -13.00 -6.18 7.40
CA TRP A 370 -12.78 -6.70 6.05
C TRP A 370 -11.33 -7.14 5.81
N GLN A 371 -10.54 -6.32 5.12
CA GLN A 371 -9.16 -6.60 4.78
C GLN A 371 -8.20 -5.90 5.74
N ASN A 372 -7.04 -6.52 5.94
CA ASN A 372 -5.89 -5.90 6.59
C ASN A 372 -5.30 -4.83 5.64
N ALA A 373 -5.93 -3.66 5.62
CA ALA A 373 -5.50 -2.54 4.80
C ALA A 373 -4.21 -1.95 5.40
N MET A 374 -3.10 -2.11 4.70
CA MET A 374 -1.83 -1.53 5.12
C MET A 374 -1.80 -0.06 4.72
N GLU A 375 -1.15 0.73 5.55
CA GLU A 375 -0.90 2.13 5.30
C GLU A 375 0.53 2.50 5.64
N ALA A 376 1.04 3.54 4.98
CA ALA A 376 2.38 4.02 5.24
C ALA A 376 2.39 4.99 6.44
N ILE A 377 3.13 4.61 7.49
CA ILE A 377 3.44 5.49 8.60
C ILE A 377 4.85 6.06 8.37
N ARG A 378 4.93 7.35 8.05
CA ARG A 378 6.18 8.04 7.71
C ARG A 378 6.47 9.12 8.75
N VAL A 379 7.45 8.89 9.60
CA VAL A 379 7.87 9.84 10.64
C VAL A 379 9.03 10.69 10.11
N PRO A 380 8.87 12.02 9.97
CA PRO A 380 9.97 12.90 9.56
C PRO A 380 11.12 12.82 10.56
N LEU A 381 12.35 12.67 10.09
CA LEU A 381 13.52 12.64 10.96
C LEU A 381 13.74 13.95 11.73
N SER A 382 13.29 15.07 11.17
CA SER A 382 13.26 16.36 11.85
C SER A 382 12.47 16.34 13.16
N SER A 383 11.49 15.45 13.30
CA SER A 383 10.68 15.32 14.52
C SER A 383 11.48 14.71 15.68
N PHE A 384 12.50 13.91 15.42
CA PHE A 384 13.34 13.30 16.46
C PHE A 384 14.40 14.24 17.03
N ILE A 385 14.74 15.30 16.30
CA ILE A 385 15.68 16.34 16.73
C ILE A 385 14.98 17.62 17.19
N ALA A 386 13.65 17.64 17.12
CA ALA A 386 12.85 18.73 17.64
C ALA A 386 12.89 18.72 19.18
N GLY A 387 13.06 19.89 19.81
CA GLY A 387 12.86 20.02 21.27
C GLY A 387 14.07 19.74 22.17
N ALA A 388 15.27 20.20 21.80
CA ALA A 388 16.49 20.11 22.62
C ALA A 388 16.90 18.67 23.03
N THR A 389 16.56 17.68 22.20
CA THR A 389 17.06 16.31 22.31
C THR A 389 18.56 16.27 22.03
N THR A 390 19.29 15.36 22.66
CA THR A 390 20.74 15.17 22.44
C THR A 390 21.06 13.96 21.55
N ILE A 391 20.07 13.41 20.84
CA ILE A 391 20.25 12.23 20.00
C ILE A 391 21.24 12.49 18.86
N ASP A 392 22.18 11.57 18.66
CA ASP A 392 23.17 11.66 17.59
C ASP A 392 22.72 10.91 16.33
N MET A 393 22.21 11.66 15.35
CA MET A 393 21.72 11.13 14.08
C MET A 393 22.81 10.48 13.21
N THR A 394 24.10 10.65 13.51
CA THR A 394 25.19 9.99 12.77
C THR A 394 25.40 8.53 13.19
N ARG A 395 24.78 8.10 14.30
CA ARG A 395 25.07 6.82 14.98
C ARG A 395 23.81 6.16 15.55
N ILE A 396 22.73 6.10 14.78
CA ILE A 396 21.49 5.44 15.21
C ILE A 396 21.70 3.93 15.29
N ALA A 397 21.55 3.36 16.49
CA ALA A 397 21.79 1.96 16.77
C ALA A 397 20.54 1.09 16.61
N SER A 398 19.34 1.63 16.88
CA SER A 398 18.08 0.88 16.75
C SER A 398 16.88 1.75 16.40
N ILE A 399 15.89 1.09 15.79
CA ILE A 399 14.53 1.60 15.59
C ILE A 399 13.60 0.71 16.41
N SER A 400 12.69 1.31 17.20
CA SER A 400 11.69 0.56 17.95
C SER A 400 10.28 1.05 17.64
N VAL A 401 9.34 0.12 17.58
CA VAL A 401 7.91 0.38 17.70
C VAL A 401 7.48 0.01 19.11
N ARG A 402 7.02 0.99 19.89
CA ARG A 402 6.47 0.81 21.24
C ARG A 402 4.95 0.95 21.21
N VAL A 403 4.28 0.08 21.94
CA VAL A 403 2.81 -0.02 22.00
C VAL A 403 2.34 -0.19 23.44
N GLY A 404 1.10 0.21 23.73
CA GLY A 404 0.52 0.12 25.08
C GLY A 404 1.12 1.12 26.08
N GLY A 405 0.55 1.18 27.28
CA GLY A 405 0.99 2.11 28.31
C GLY A 405 0.88 3.58 27.85
N THR A 406 1.99 4.31 27.87
CA THR A 406 2.08 5.70 27.38
C THR A 406 2.41 5.79 25.89
N ASP A 407 2.76 4.67 25.24
CA ASP A 407 3.26 4.65 23.87
C ASP A 407 2.16 4.50 22.81
N GLY A 408 0.88 4.53 23.18
CA GLY A 408 -0.24 4.51 22.24
C GLY A 408 -1.42 3.70 22.74
N SER A 409 -2.13 3.03 21.82
CA SER A 409 -3.33 2.25 22.13
C SER A 409 -3.02 1.14 23.15
N ALA A 410 -3.88 0.98 24.16
CA ALA A 410 -3.64 0.10 25.30
C ALA A 410 -3.54 -1.39 24.94
N GLN A 411 -4.20 -1.79 23.85
CA GLN A 411 -4.18 -3.14 23.28
C GLN A 411 -4.40 -3.05 21.77
N GLY A 412 -4.03 -4.11 21.05
CA GLY A 412 -4.26 -4.19 19.61
C GLY A 412 -3.57 -5.40 18.98
N ARG A 413 -3.73 -5.51 17.66
CA ARG A 413 -3.05 -6.48 16.78
C ARG A 413 -2.57 -5.72 15.56
N LEU A 414 -1.26 -5.66 15.37
CA LEU A 414 -0.66 -5.04 14.19
C LEU A 414 -0.08 -6.11 13.27
N VAL A 415 -0.22 -5.85 11.98
CA VAL A 415 0.56 -6.45 10.92
C VAL A 415 1.49 -5.34 10.42
N ILE A 416 2.80 -5.58 10.38
CA ILE A 416 3.83 -4.61 10.00
C ILE A 416 4.66 -5.19 8.86
N ASP A 417 5.07 -4.33 7.94
CA ASP A 417 6.04 -4.64 6.91
C ASP A 417 6.86 -3.38 6.52
N ASP A 418 7.90 -3.56 5.70
CA ASP A 418 8.77 -2.52 5.12
C ASP A 418 9.27 -1.47 6.13
N VAL A 419 9.89 -1.92 7.23
CA VAL A 419 10.61 -1.03 8.14
C VAL A 419 11.86 -0.51 7.45
N GLN A 420 11.90 0.79 7.21
CA GLN A 420 12.88 1.39 6.33
C GLN A 420 13.22 2.83 6.70
N VAL A 421 14.33 3.32 6.14
CA VAL A 421 14.78 4.70 6.27
C VAL A 421 14.93 5.27 4.87
N GLU A 422 14.32 6.43 4.62
CA GLU A 422 14.31 7.07 3.31
C GLU A 422 15.34 8.20 3.22
N ARG A 423 16.14 8.20 2.17
CA ARG A 423 17.12 9.22 1.80
C ARG A 423 16.45 10.36 1.01
N GLU A 424 17.10 11.52 0.96
CA GLU A 424 16.59 12.70 0.22
C GLU A 424 16.22 12.44 -1.24
#